data_AF-Q4C2C8-F1
#
_entry.id   AF-Q4C2C8-F1
#
_cell.length_a   1.000
_cell.length_b   1.000
_cell.length_c   1.000
_cell.angle_alpha   90.00
_cell.angle_beta   90.00
_cell.angle_gamma   90.00
#
_symmetry.space_group_name_H-M   'P 1'
#
loop_
_entity.id
_entity.type
_entity.pdbx_description
1 polymer ?
#
loop_
_entity_poly.entity_id
_entity_poly.type
_entity_poly.pdbx_seq_one_letter_code
_entity_poly.pdbx_strand_id
1 'polypeptide(L)'
;MTTLSTQFNLRTDNNGVPGTIINSPLDTGDTFFVEVLIGDIRNNTVGITSSNIALSFDGNQIQNINNSFDLSSPLLPSTFPLFRTGTLDNANGTITNLGAASFPLLL
;
A
#
# COMPACT_ATOMS: atom_id res chain seq x y z
N MET A 1 -11.16 -22.12 -1.94
CA MET A 1 -10.55 -21.41 -0.81
C MET A 1 -9.69 -20.29 -1.38
N THR A 2 -9.99 -19.04 -1.03
CA THR A 2 -9.09 -17.91 -1.28
C THR A 2 -7.85 -18.08 -0.39
N THR A 3 -6.68 -18.15 -1.02
CA THR A 3 -5.40 -18.46 -0.36
C THR A 3 -4.63 -17.21 0.07
N LEU A 4 -5.24 -16.04 -0.12
CA LEU A 4 -4.67 -14.73 0.18
C LEU A 4 -5.64 -13.95 1.08
N SER A 5 -5.09 -13.30 2.08
CA SER A 5 -5.78 -12.33 2.94
C SER A 5 -5.27 -10.93 2.62
N THR A 6 -6.16 -9.95 2.71
CA THR A 6 -5.82 -8.53 2.59
C THR A 6 -6.40 -7.79 3.79
N GLN A 7 -5.61 -6.92 4.41
CA GLN A 7 -6.05 -5.99 5.44
C GLN A 7 -5.76 -4.56 4.99
N PHE A 8 -6.68 -3.66 5.30
CA PHE A 8 -6.59 -2.24 5.00
C PHE A 8 -6.67 -1.46 6.31
N ASN A 9 -5.66 -0.66 6.60
CA ASN A 9 -5.60 0.18 7.80
C ASN A 9 -5.32 1.63 7.43
N LEU A 10 -5.88 2.55 8.21
CA LEU A 10 -5.43 3.93 8.24
C LEU A 10 -4.47 4.10 9.42
N ARG A 11 -3.36 4.81 9.21
CA ARG A 11 -2.36 5.08 10.24
C ARG A 11 -2.10 6.56 10.38
N THR A 12 -1.88 7.02 11.61
CA THR A 12 -1.51 8.40 11.88
C THR A 12 -0.23 8.77 11.14
N ASP A 13 -0.16 9.99 10.62
CA ASP A 13 1.12 10.55 10.18
C ASP A 13 1.93 11.01 11.41
N ASN A 14 3.10 10.39 11.62
CA ASN A 14 4.03 10.78 12.67
C ASN A 14 5.30 11.37 12.03
N ASN A 15 5.19 12.61 11.53
CA ASN A 15 6.28 13.35 10.87
C ASN A 15 6.83 12.62 9.62
N GLY A 16 5.94 12.15 8.75
CA GLY A 16 6.28 11.44 7.51
C GLY A 16 6.51 9.94 7.68
N VAL A 17 6.20 9.38 8.85
CA VAL A 17 6.30 7.95 9.14
C VAL A 17 4.94 7.40 9.61
N PRO A 18 4.49 6.23 9.12
CA PRO A 18 3.26 5.61 9.61
C PRO A 18 3.33 5.32 11.13
N GLY A 19 2.36 5.85 11.87
CA GLY A 19 2.22 5.65 13.32
C GLY A 19 1.18 4.58 13.67
N THR A 20 0.34 4.89 14.66
CA THR A 20 -0.70 3.99 15.19
C THR A 20 -1.89 3.89 14.26
N ILE A 21 -2.65 2.79 14.37
CA ILE A 21 -3.90 2.61 13.62
C ILE A 21 -4.93 3.65 14.07
N ILE A 22 -5.57 4.30 13.10
CA ILE A 22 -6.66 5.25 13.31
C ILE A 22 -7.98 4.47 13.41
N ASN A 23 -8.70 4.65 14.51
CA ASN A 23 -10.02 4.03 14.76
C ASN A 23 -11.11 5.08 15.03
N SER A 24 -10.85 6.34 14.65
CA SER A 24 -11.75 7.48 14.77
C SER A 24 -11.96 8.14 13.41
N PRO A 25 -13.00 8.96 13.24
CA PRO A 25 -13.14 9.81 12.06
C PRO A 25 -11.91 10.71 11.86
N LEU A 26 -11.65 11.06 10.61
CA LEU A 26 -10.66 12.05 10.21
C LEU A 26 -11.33 13.42 10.06
N ASP A 27 -10.61 14.47 10.44
CA ASP A 27 -11.01 15.84 10.21
C ASP A 27 -10.39 16.39 8.91
N THR A 28 -10.98 17.47 8.39
CA THR A 28 -10.41 18.15 7.22
C THR A 28 -9.06 18.74 7.56
N GLY A 29 -8.04 18.40 6.75
CA GLY A 29 -6.66 18.84 6.95
C GLY A 29 -5.76 17.80 7.63
N ASP A 30 -6.33 16.71 8.14
CA ASP A 30 -5.54 15.60 8.68
C ASP A 30 -4.69 14.93 7.59
N THR A 31 -3.47 14.55 7.96
CA THR A 31 -2.61 13.67 7.16
C THR A 31 -2.57 12.28 7.76
N PHE A 32 -2.61 11.26 6.89
CA PHE A 32 -2.62 9.87 7.29
C PHE A 32 -1.94 9.00 6.24
N PHE A 33 -1.55 7.80 6.67
CA PHE A 33 -1.06 6.74 5.81
C PHE A 33 -2.15 5.71 5.55
N VAL A 34 -2.16 5.18 4.34
CA VAL A 34 -2.90 3.97 3.99
C VAL A 34 -1.93 2.80 4.01
N GLU A 35 -2.21 1.81 4.85
CA GLU A 35 -1.47 0.54 4.91
C GLU A 35 -2.32 -0.58 4.31
N VAL A 36 -1.76 -1.27 3.33
CA VAL A 36 -2.34 -2.48 2.75
C VAL A 36 -1.44 -3.66 3.06
N LEU A 37 -1.91 -4.57 3.91
CA LEU A 37 -1.19 -5.80 4.24
C LEU A 37 -1.77 -6.94 3.41
N ILE A 38 -0.91 -7.72 2.76
CA ILE A 38 -1.29 -8.87 1.95
C ILE A 38 -0.55 -10.09 2.50
N GLY A 39 -1.29 -11.16 2.81
CA GLY A 39 -0.75 -12.36 3.43
C GLY A 39 -1.17 -13.64 2.72
N ASP A 40 -0.24 -14.56 2.55
CA ASP A 40 -0.53 -15.96 2.24
C ASP A 40 -0.98 -16.62 3.55
N ILE A 41 -2.20 -17.16 3.59
CA ILE A 41 -2.80 -17.73 4.81
C ILE A 41 -2.96 -19.26 4.72
N ARG A 42 -2.31 -19.90 3.73
CA ARG A 42 -2.31 -21.36 3.59
C ARG A 42 -1.55 -22.02 4.74
N ASN A 43 -1.96 -23.18 5.21
CA ASN A 43 -1.20 -23.93 6.23
C ASN A 43 0.21 -24.35 5.75
N ASN A 44 0.44 -24.39 4.43
CA ASN A 44 1.72 -24.68 3.78
C ASN A 44 2.22 -23.45 2.99
N THR A 45 2.16 -22.26 3.58
CA THR A 45 2.60 -21.01 2.91
C THR A 45 4.02 -21.14 2.34
N VAL A 46 4.19 -20.72 1.10
CA VAL A 46 5.52 -20.55 0.46
C VAL A 46 5.88 -19.07 0.28
N GLY A 47 5.03 -18.18 0.79
CA GLY A 47 5.19 -16.73 0.67
C GLY A 47 4.54 -16.15 -0.59
N ILE A 48 4.58 -14.82 -0.67
CA ILE A 48 4.10 -14.03 -1.81
C ILE A 48 5.32 -13.57 -2.61
N THR A 49 5.38 -13.94 -3.88
CA THR A 49 6.46 -13.52 -4.80
C THR A 49 6.11 -12.27 -5.60
N SER A 50 4.83 -11.93 -5.72
CA SER A 50 4.38 -10.70 -6.35
C SER A 50 2.99 -10.31 -5.89
N SER A 51 2.71 -9.02 -5.92
CA SER A 51 1.36 -8.49 -5.77
C SER A 51 1.20 -7.25 -6.63
N ASN A 52 -0.02 -7.05 -7.11
CA ASN A 52 -0.44 -5.86 -7.81
C ASN A 52 -1.84 -5.49 -7.36
N ILE A 53 -2.03 -4.24 -6.96
CA ILE A 53 -3.31 -3.71 -6.51
C ILE A 53 -3.65 -2.42 -7.26
N ALA A 54 -4.95 -2.13 -7.33
CA ALA A 54 -5.47 -0.82 -7.69
C ALA A 54 -6.22 -0.25 -6.49
N LEU A 55 -6.08 1.05 -6.26
CA LEU A 55 -6.76 1.79 -5.21
C LEU A 55 -7.55 2.93 -5.84
N SER A 56 -8.73 3.20 -5.29
CA SER A 56 -9.57 4.32 -5.67
C SER A 56 -10.05 5.05 -4.44
N PHE A 57 -10.10 6.37 -4.51
CA PHE A 57 -10.56 7.29 -3.48
C PHE A 57 -11.30 8.46 -4.14
N ASP A 58 -12.08 9.22 -3.36
CA ASP A 58 -12.70 10.43 -3.88
C ASP A 58 -11.64 11.54 -3.98
N GLY A 59 -11.20 11.85 -5.20
CA GLY A 59 -10.20 12.89 -5.48
C GLY A 59 -10.61 14.31 -5.08
N ASN A 60 -11.90 14.55 -4.80
CA ASN A 60 -12.37 15.83 -4.28
C ASN A 60 -12.26 15.94 -2.75
N GLN A 61 -12.08 14.81 -2.05
CA GLN A 61 -12.05 14.75 -0.58
C GLN A 61 -10.66 14.39 -0.05
N ILE A 62 -9.92 13.55 -0.76
CA ILE A 62 -8.63 13.01 -0.35
C ILE A 62 -7.63 13.22 -1.49
N GLN A 63 -6.41 13.57 -1.14
CA GLN A 63 -5.31 13.72 -2.09
C GLN A 63 -4.08 12.99 -1.56
N ASN A 64 -3.36 12.27 -2.43
CA ASN A 64 -2.02 11.82 -2.10
C ASN A 64 -1.07 13.02 -2.16
N ILE A 65 -0.42 13.31 -1.04
CA ILE A 65 0.44 14.49 -0.85
C ILE A 65 1.92 14.23 -1.14
N ASN A 66 2.33 12.97 -1.40
CA ASN A 66 3.72 12.67 -1.73
C ASN A 66 4.05 13.18 -3.13
N ASN A 67 4.96 14.14 -3.21
CA ASN A 67 5.46 14.71 -4.45
C ASN A 67 6.99 14.52 -4.51
N SER A 68 7.54 13.57 -5.25
CA SER A 68 6.98 12.62 -6.24
C SER A 68 6.37 11.34 -5.65
N PHE A 69 5.51 10.66 -6.41
CA PHE A 69 4.99 9.32 -6.08
C PHE A 69 6.09 8.26 -6.23
N ASP A 70 7.03 8.25 -5.30
CA ASP A 70 8.19 7.35 -5.28
C ASP A 70 7.79 5.93 -4.86
N LEU A 71 8.04 4.97 -5.76
CA LEU A 71 7.76 3.54 -5.60
C LEU A 71 8.80 2.84 -4.71
N SER A 72 9.77 3.57 -4.16
CA SER A 72 10.71 3.06 -3.17
C SER A 72 10.04 2.81 -1.80
N SER A 73 10.82 2.29 -0.85
CA SER A 73 10.34 2.08 0.51
C SER A 73 10.11 3.44 1.19
N PRO A 74 8.97 3.66 1.88
CA PRO A 74 8.05 2.64 2.40
C PRO A 74 6.82 2.33 1.53
N LEU A 75 6.63 2.97 0.37
CA LEU A 75 5.43 2.76 -0.45
C LEU A 75 5.30 1.29 -0.92
N LEU A 76 6.41 0.73 -1.42
CA LEU A 76 6.51 -0.71 -1.72
C LEU A 76 7.63 -1.33 -0.88
N PRO A 77 7.39 -2.50 -0.24
CA PRO A 77 8.37 -3.12 0.66
C PRO A 77 9.72 -3.35 -0.03
N SER A 78 10.83 -3.09 0.66
CA SER A 78 12.19 -3.29 0.13
C SER A 78 12.48 -4.75 -0.27
N THR A 79 11.79 -5.71 0.33
CA THR A 79 11.86 -7.15 0.03
C THR A 79 11.29 -7.54 -1.33
N PHE A 80 10.60 -6.63 -2.03
CA PHE A 80 10.11 -6.79 -3.39
C PHE A 80 10.85 -5.83 -4.34
N PRO A 81 12.11 -6.14 -4.74
CA PRO A 81 12.94 -5.20 -5.49
C PRO A 81 12.59 -5.13 -6.99
N LEU A 82 11.89 -6.12 -7.54
CA LEU A 82 11.70 -6.27 -8.98
C LEU A 82 10.37 -5.65 -9.45
N PHE A 83 10.36 -5.18 -10.70
CA PHE A 83 9.14 -4.74 -11.42
C PHE A 83 8.26 -3.77 -10.60
N ARG A 84 8.89 -2.85 -9.86
CA ARG A 84 8.17 -1.82 -9.09
C ARG A 84 7.39 -0.92 -10.04
N THR A 85 6.08 -0.88 -9.84
CA THR A 85 5.14 -0.14 -10.69
C THR A 85 4.08 0.55 -9.84
N GLY A 86 3.47 1.59 -10.41
CA GLY A 86 2.38 2.35 -9.81
C GLY A 86 2.17 3.67 -10.54
N THR A 87 0.92 4.04 -10.77
CA THR A 87 0.57 5.33 -11.38
C THR A 87 -0.51 6.00 -10.54
N LEU A 88 -0.14 7.12 -9.94
CA LEU A 88 -1.05 7.99 -9.20
C LEU A 88 -1.69 9.00 -10.15
N ASP A 89 -3.02 9.11 -10.07
CA ASP A 89 -3.80 10.17 -10.66
C ASP A 89 -4.67 10.80 -9.55
N ASN A 90 -4.16 11.88 -8.95
CA ASN A 90 -4.89 12.61 -7.91
C ASN A 90 -6.16 13.27 -8.44
N ALA A 91 -6.22 13.66 -9.72
CA ALA A 91 -7.39 14.33 -10.28
C ALA A 91 -8.59 13.38 -10.37
N ASN A 92 -8.33 12.11 -10.71
CA ASN A 92 -9.35 11.06 -10.77
C ASN A 92 -9.42 10.20 -9.49
N GLY A 93 -8.57 10.46 -8.49
CA GLY A 93 -8.53 9.72 -7.23
C GLY A 93 -8.15 8.24 -7.39
N THR A 94 -7.15 7.94 -8.22
CA THR A 94 -6.76 6.55 -8.48
C THR A 94 -5.27 6.30 -8.30
N ILE A 95 -4.94 5.08 -7.86
CA ILE A 95 -3.61 4.50 -8.01
C ILE A 95 -3.80 3.19 -8.76
N THR A 96 -3.15 3.07 -9.92
CA THR A 96 -3.24 1.87 -10.77
C THR A 96 -1.89 1.15 -10.82
N ASN A 97 -1.95 -0.17 -11.03
CA ASN A 97 -0.76 -1.01 -11.20
C ASN A 97 0.25 -0.87 -10.04
N LEU A 98 -0.22 -0.70 -8.79
CA LEU A 98 0.67 -0.56 -7.63
C LEU A 98 1.15 -1.93 -7.21
N GLY A 99 2.42 -2.22 -7.45
CA GLY A 99 2.93 -3.56 -7.20
C GLY A 99 4.42 -3.71 -7.40
N ALA A 100 4.92 -4.85 -6.94
CA ALA A 100 6.30 -5.26 -7.09
C ALA A 100 6.39 -6.79 -6.99
N ALA A 101 7.58 -7.31 -7.31
CA ALA A 101 7.89 -8.73 -7.24
C ALA A 101 9.24 -8.99 -6.54
N SER A 102 9.41 -10.22 -6.12
CA SER A 102 10.64 -10.81 -5.62
C SER A 102 10.80 -12.22 -6.17
N PHE A 103 12.04 -12.70 -6.27
CA PHE A 103 12.25 -14.12 -6.45
C PHE A 103 11.92 -14.84 -5.13
N PRO A 104 11.42 -16.09 -5.19
CA PRO A 104 11.40 -16.94 -4.02
C PRO A 104 12.79 -16.97 -3.39
N LEU A 105 12.87 -16.83 -2.07
CA LEU A 105 14.14 -17.04 -1.38
C LEU A 105 14.58 -18.48 -1.69
N LEU A 106 15.75 -18.63 -2.32
CA LEU A 106 16.44 -19.92 -2.35
C LEU A 106 16.88 -20.20 -0.92
N LEU A 107 16.09 -20.98 -0.18
CA LEU A 107 16.49 -21.58 1.09
C LEU A 107 17.39 -22.79 0.83
#